data_AF-A0A3S9H6N9-F1
#
_entry.id   AF-A0A3S9H6N9-F1
#
_cell.length_a   1.000
_cell.length_b   1.000
_cell.length_c   1.000
_cell.angle_alpha   90.00
_cell.angle_beta   90.00
_cell.angle_gamma   90.00
#
_symmetry.space_group_name_H-M   'P 1'
#
loop_
_entity.id
_entity.type
_entity.pdbx_description
1 polymer ?
#
loop_
_entity_poly.entity_id
_entity_poly.type
_entity_poly.pdbx_seq_one_letter_code
_entity_poly.pdbx_strand_id
1 'polypeptide(L)'
;SYSWYIYSANRLKYPTVRKRLLKLWREAKARNNDAVSAWASIVEDSGKAQSYKSVRGQGGFVRSSWEEVSEIIAAANTYTIKQYGPDRVIGFSPIPAMSMVSYAAGARYLSLIGGACLSFYDWYCDLPPASPMT
;
A
#
# COMPACT_ATOMS: atom_id res chain seq x y z
N SER A 1 -22.43 9.90 16.19
CA SER A 1 -22.92 8.60 15.67
C SER A 1 -22.04 8.14 14.53
N TYR A 2 -21.63 6.86 14.49
CA TYR A 2 -20.81 6.29 13.41
C TYR A 2 -21.59 6.13 12.09
N SER A 3 -22.92 6.12 12.14
CA SER A 3 -23.80 5.96 10.96
C SER A 3 -23.59 7.03 9.88
N TRP A 4 -23.09 8.21 10.25
CA TRP A 4 -22.78 9.29 9.32
C TRP A 4 -21.84 8.86 8.18
N TYR A 5 -20.84 8.01 8.49
CA TYR A 5 -19.82 7.61 7.52
C TYR A 5 -20.36 6.79 6.34
N ILE A 6 -21.51 6.14 6.49
CA ILE A 6 -22.06 5.26 5.45
C ILE A 6 -22.38 6.06 4.18
N TYR A 7 -22.97 7.25 4.34
CA TYR A 7 -23.47 8.09 3.25
C TYR A 7 -22.88 9.50 3.21
N SER A 8 -21.94 9.83 4.12
CA SER A 8 -21.28 11.13 4.13
C SER A 8 -20.63 11.50 2.79
N ALA A 9 -20.46 12.80 2.56
CA ALA A 9 -19.73 13.32 1.41
C ALA A 9 -18.26 12.84 1.36
N ASN A 10 -17.71 12.35 2.47
CA ASN A 10 -16.33 11.88 2.57
C ASN A 10 -16.16 10.36 2.42
N ARG A 11 -17.24 9.63 2.10
CA ARG A 11 -17.17 8.17 1.91
C ARG A 11 -16.35 7.81 0.67
N LEU A 12 -15.33 6.98 0.83
CA LEU A 12 -14.63 6.34 -0.29
C LEU A 12 -15.54 5.30 -0.94
N LYS A 13 -15.86 5.50 -2.23
CA LYS A 13 -16.78 4.65 -3.01
C LYS A 13 -16.07 3.75 -4.03
N TYR A 14 -14.90 4.17 -4.51
CA TYR A 14 -14.17 3.49 -5.58
C TYR A 14 -12.67 3.44 -5.25
N PRO A 15 -11.93 2.47 -5.81
CA PRO A 15 -10.47 2.55 -5.84
C PRO A 15 -10.03 3.85 -6.50
N THR A 16 -9.05 4.51 -5.91
CA THR A 16 -8.47 5.74 -6.45
C THR A 16 -6.97 5.62 -6.55
N VAL A 17 -6.41 6.20 -7.61
CA VAL A 17 -4.97 6.25 -7.86
C VAL A 17 -4.58 7.68 -8.21
N ARG A 18 -3.36 8.09 -7.89
CA ARG A 18 -2.85 9.40 -8.33
C ARG A 18 -2.78 9.40 -9.86
N LYS A 19 -3.40 10.41 -10.50
CA LYS A 19 -3.48 10.53 -11.98
C LYS A 19 -2.14 10.32 -12.67
N ARG A 20 -1.07 10.88 -12.10
CA ARG A 20 0.27 10.80 -12.68
C ARG A 20 0.85 9.39 -12.67
N LEU A 21 0.67 8.66 -11.55
CA LEU A 21 1.08 7.25 -11.47
C LEU A 21 0.26 6.41 -12.46
N LEU A 22 -1.05 6.62 -12.53
CA LEU A 22 -1.93 5.85 -13.40
C LEU A 22 -1.61 6.04 -14.89
N LYS A 23 -1.26 7.28 -15.28
CA LYS A 23 -0.78 7.58 -16.63
C LYS A 23 0.48 6.77 -16.95
N LEU A 24 1.50 6.83 -16.08
CA LEU A 24 2.75 6.08 -16.26
C LEU A 24 2.51 4.58 -16.29
N TRP A 25 1.63 4.08 -15.42
CA TRP A 25 1.25 2.67 -15.36
C TRP A 25 0.70 2.16 -16.69
N ARG A 26 -0.31 2.86 -17.24
CA ARG A 26 -0.94 2.47 -18.51
C ARG A 26 0.03 2.55 -19.69
N GLU A 27 0.86 3.59 -19.74
CA GLU A 27 1.90 3.74 -20.76
C GLU A 27 2.96 2.62 -20.65
N ALA A 28 3.36 2.23 -19.44
CA ALA A 28 4.29 1.14 -19.21
C ALA A 28 3.69 -0.22 -19.55
N LYS A 29 2.43 -0.47 -19.16
CA LYS A 29 1.68 -1.70 -19.48
C LYS A 29 1.55 -1.91 -20.99
N ALA A 30 1.43 -0.84 -21.78
CA ALA A 30 1.35 -0.93 -23.24
C ALA A 30 2.70 -1.27 -23.91
N ARG A 31 3.83 -1.07 -23.22
CA ARG A 31 5.18 -1.24 -23.77
C ARG A 31 5.90 -2.49 -23.25
N ASN A 32 5.39 -3.12 -22.19
CA ASN A 32 6.02 -4.23 -21.52
C ASN A 32 5.12 -5.47 -21.55
N ASN A 33 5.73 -6.64 -21.66
CA ASN A 33 5.01 -7.91 -21.79
C ASN A 33 4.38 -8.39 -20.48
N ASP A 34 4.88 -7.96 -19.34
CA ASP A 34 4.36 -8.34 -18.02
C ASP A 34 4.25 -7.12 -17.08
N ALA A 35 3.46 -7.28 -16.01
CA ALA A 35 3.17 -6.22 -15.06
C ALA A 35 4.39 -5.82 -14.19
N VAL A 36 5.29 -6.77 -13.90
CA VAL A 36 6.47 -6.55 -13.05
C VAL A 36 7.52 -5.74 -13.82
N SER A 37 7.76 -6.06 -15.09
CA SER A 37 8.62 -5.24 -15.97
C SER A 37 8.02 -3.87 -16.25
N ALA A 38 6.69 -3.76 -16.39
CA ALA A 38 6.02 -2.47 -16.48
C ALA A 38 6.31 -1.60 -15.24
N TRP A 39 6.19 -2.18 -14.04
CA TRP A 39 6.53 -1.48 -12.80
C TRP A 39 8.00 -1.07 -12.73
N ALA A 40 8.92 -1.99 -13.05
CA ALA A 40 10.37 -1.73 -13.09
C ALA A 40 10.70 -0.50 -13.95
N SER A 41 10.12 -0.42 -15.17
CA SER A 41 10.33 0.69 -16.10
C SER A 41 9.89 2.08 -15.59
N ILE A 42 9.08 2.11 -14.53
CA ILE A 42 8.62 3.33 -13.85
C ILE A 42 9.54 3.66 -12.68
N VAL A 43 9.85 2.69 -11.83
CA VAL A 43 10.56 2.94 -10.56
C VAL A 43 12.07 3.05 -10.71
N GLU A 44 12.66 2.43 -11.74
CA GLU A 44 14.08 2.53 -12.05
C GLU A 44 14.43 3.85 -12.77
N ASP A 45 13.44 4.49 -13.40
CA ASP A 45 13.58 5.83 -13.97
C ASP A 45 13.34 6.89 -12.88
N SER A 46 14.41 7.55 -12.46
CA SER A 46 14.37 8.56 -11.40
C SER A 46 13.43 9.74 -11.74
N GLY A 47 13.33 10.13 -13.01
CA GLY A 47 12.45 11.19 -13.48
C GLY A 47 10.98 10.79 -13.36
N LYS A 48 10.62 9.59 -13.83
CA LYS A 48 9.26 9.04 -13.68
C LYS A 48 8.91 8.84 -12.22
N ALA A 49 9.80 8.24 -11.43
CA ALA A 49 9.60 8.01 -10.00
C ALA A 49 9.35 9.31 -9.25
N GLN A 50 10.17 10.33 -9.50
CA GLN A 50 10.02 11.64 -8.86
C GLN A 50 8.70 12.31 -9.25
N SER A 51 8.28 12.17 -10.51
CA SER A 51 7.10 12.86 -11.03
C SER A 51 5.81 12.58 -10.24
N TYR A 52 5.60 11.34 -9.78
CA TYR A 52 4.42 10.96 -9.02
C TYR A 52 4.63 11.02 -7.50
N LYS A 53 5.88 10.87 -7.03
CA LYS A 53 6.22 10.97 -5.60
C LYS A 53 6.13 12.41 -5.09
N SER A 54 6.58 13.39 -5.88
CA SER A 54 6.62 14.81 -5.47
C SER A 54 5.23 15.45 -5.31
N VAL A 55 4.19 14.83 -5.87
CA VAL A 55 2.80 15.32 -5.81
C VAL A 55 1.93 14.53 -4.82
N ARG A 56 2.55 13.81 -3.88
CA ARG A 56 1.83 13.19 -2.74
C ARG A 56 1.30 14.29 -1.82
N GLY A 57 0.02 14.21 -1.45
CA GLY A 57 -0.67 15.25 -0.68
C GLY A 57 -1.26 16.41 -1.50
N GLN A 58 -1.01 16.48 -2.81
CA GLN A 58 -1.41 17.63 -3.66
C GLN A 58 -2.67 17.39 -4.53
N GLY A 59 -3.56 16.48 -4.13
CA GLY A 59 -4.78 16.17 -4.90
C GLY A 59 -4.53 15.45 -6.24
N GLY A 60 -5.52 15.43 -7.13
CA GLY A 60 -5.42 14.74 -8.44
C GLY A 60 -5.58 13.22 -8.37
N PHE A 61 -6.45 12.73 -7.48
CA PHE A 61 -6.92 11.36 -7.52
C PHE A 61 -7.90 11.15 -8.67
N VAL A 62 -7.79 10.01 -9.33
CA VAL A 62 -8.74 9.57 -10.36
C VAL A 62 -9.27 8.21 -9.97
N ARG A 63 -10.52 7.95 -10.37
CA ARG A 63 -11.16 6.64 -10.19
C ARG A 63 -10.41 5.59 -11.00
N SER A 64 -10.26 4.41 -10.42
CA SER A 64 -9.71 3.19 -11.04
C SER A 64 -10.65 2.00 -10.77
N SER A 65 -10.23 0.79 -11.12
CA SER A 65 -10.94 -0.47 -10.84
C SER A 65 -10.14 -1.35 -9.87
N TRP A 66 -10.79 -2.36 -9.30
CA TRP A 66 -10.13 -3.30 -8.39
C TRP A 66 -9.05 -4.10 -9.10
N GLU A 67 -9.29 -4.48 -10.35
CA GLU A 67 -8.35 -5.22 -11.20
C GLU A 67 -7.08 -4.41 -11.43
N GLU A 68 -7.23 -3.13 -11.83
CA GLU A 68 -6.09 -2.25 -12.13
C GLU A 68 -5.25 -1.96 -10.88
N VAL A 69 -5.87 -1.67 -9.72
CA VAL A 69 -5.09 -1.41 -8.49
C VAL A 69 -4.45 -2.68 -7.93
N SER A 70 -5.11 -3.83 -8.04
CA SER A 70 -4.57 -5.10 -7.54
C SER A 70 -3.36 -5.54 -8.36
N GLU A 71 -3.39 -5.39 -9.68
CA GLU A 71 -2.25 -5.67 -10.56
C GLU A 71 -1.07 -4.75 -10.24
N ILE A 72 -1.30 -3.44 -10.05
CA ILE A 72 -0.24 -2.49 -9.65
C ILE A 72 0.41 -2.91 -8.33
N ILE A 73 -0.39 -3.21 -7.30
CA ILE A 73 0.12 -3.58 -5.97
C ILE A 73 0.91 -4.89 -6.04
N ALA A 74 0.37 -5.91 -6.72
CA ALA A 74 1.03 -7.19 -6.86
C ALA A 74 2.35 -7.08 -7.65
N ALA A 75 2.38 -6.30 -8.73
CA ALA A 75 3.58 -6.04 -9.51
C ALA A 75 4.65 -5.31 -8.69
N ALA A 76 4.24 -4.27 -7.94
CA ALA A 76 5.13 -3.52 -7.07
C ALA A 76 5.73 -4.38 -5.96
N ASN A 77 4.93 -5.21 -5.30
CA ASN A 77 5.41 -6.12 -4.26
C ASN A 77 6.34 -7.18 -4.85
N THR A 78 5.97 -7.81 -5.97
CA THR A 78 6.79 -8.85 -6.63
C THR A 78 8.14 -8.29 -7.06
N TYR A 79 8.16 -7.12 -7.69
CA TYR A 79 9.41 -6.43 -8.06
C TYR A 79 10.27 -6.15 -6.82
N THR A 80 9.67 -5.59 -5.76
CA THR A 80 10.40 -5.21 -4.55
C THR A 80 11.01 -6.41 -3.86
N ILE A 81 10.23 -7.50 -3.69
CA ILE A 81 10.70 -8.76 -3.11
C ILE A 81 11.87 -9.31 -3.92
N LYS A 82 11.72 -9.36 -5.25
CA LYS A 82 12.73 -9.94 -6.14
C LYS A 82 14.04 -9.14 -6.13
N GLN A 83 13.98 -7.81 -6.11
CA GLN A 83 15.16 -6.96 -6.26
C GLN A 83 15.85 -6.62 -4.93
N TYR A 84 15.08 -6.50 -3.85
CA TYR A 84 15.59 -5.94 -2.59
C TYR A 84 15.34 -6.84 -1.36
N GLY A 85 14.57 -7.91 -1.51
CA GLY A 85 14.16 -8.78 -0.41
C GLY A 85 12.75 -8.47 0.10
N PRO A 86 12.09 -9.46 0.73
CA PRO A 86 10.70 -9.36 1.12
C PRO A 86 10.45 -8.40 2.28
N ASP A 87 11.44 -8.21 3.15
CA ASP A 87 11.42 -7.26 4.27
C ASP A 87 11.37 -5.78 3.85
N ARG A 88 11.51 -5.47 2.56
CA ARG A 88 11.25 -4.13 1.99
C ARG A 88 9.78 -3.89 1.68
N VAL A 89 8.92 -4.89 1.87
CA VAL A 89 7.46 -4.77 1.85
C VAL A 89 6.96 -4.78 3.29
N ILE A 90 6.34 -3.68 3.71
CA ILE A 90 6.02 -3.42 5.12
C ILE A 90 4.54 -3.06 5.25
N GLY A 91 3.89 -3.54 6.31
CA GLY A 91 2.55 -3.11 6.69
C GLY A 91 2.49 -2.60 8.12
N PHE A 92 1.61 -1.61 8.31
CA PHE A 92 1.27 -1.05 9.61
C PHE A 92 -0.24 -1.18 9.81
N SER A 93 -0.65 -1.94 10.82
CA SER A 93 -2.04 -2.07 11.24
C SER A 93 -2.05 -2.22 12.76
N PRO A 94 -2.69 -1.33 13.51
CA PRO A 94 -2.62 -1.35 14.97
C PRO A 94 -3.78 -2.15 15.60
N ILE A 95 -3.66 -2.43 16.91
CA ILE A 95 -4.73 -2.88 17.82
C ILE A 95 -5.63 -3.99 17.21
N PRO A 96 -5.13 -5.24 17.08
CA PRO A 96 -5.93 -6.36 16.58
C PRO A 96 -7.19 -6.63 17.42
N ALA A 97 -7.19 -6.28 18.71
CA ALA A 97 -8.31 -6.50 19.61
C ALA A 97 -9.61 -5.78 19.19
N MET A 98 -9.52 -4.67 18.46
CA MET A 98 -10.71 -3.93 17.98
C MET A 98 -11.36 -4.59 16.76
N SER A 99 -10.61 -5.32 15.94
CA SER A 99 -11.13 -5.99 14.74
C SER A 99 -10.17 -7.08 14.25
N MET A 100 -10.19 -8.24 14.92
CA MET A 100 -9.16 -9.29 14.78
C MET A 100 -8.94 -9.76 13.33
N VAL A 101 -10.03 -10.05 12.61
CA VAL A 101 -9.93 -10.54 11.22
C VAL A 101 -9.51 -9.44 10.25
N SER A 102 -9.94 -8.19 10.49
CA SER A 102 -9.52 -7.04 9.69
C SER A 102 -8.01 -6.80 9.79
N TYR A 103 -7.44 -6.92 11.00
CA TYR A 103 -6.00 -6.90 11.23
C TYR A 103 -5.32 -8.10 10.53
N ALA A 104 -5.84 -9.31 10.76
CA ALA A 104 -5.24 -10.54 10.26
C ALA A 104 -5.21 -10.62 8.73
N ALA A 105 -6.13 -9.97 8.02
CA ALA A 105 -6.15 -9.93 6.56
C ALA A 105 -4.84 -9.40 5.96
N GLY A 106 -4.35 -8.25 6.44
CA GLY A 106 -3.09 -7.67 6.00
C GLY A 106 -1.87 -8.41 6.57
N ALA A 107 -1.89 -8.71 7.87
CA ALA A 107 -0.78 -9.38 8.53
C ALA A 107 -0.49 -10.76 7.93
N ARG A 108 -1.53 -11.56 7.65
CA ARG A 108 -1.36 -12.88 7.01
C ARG A 108 -0.75 -12.76 5.62
N TYR A 109 -1.21 -11.81 4.80
CA TYR A 109 -0.66 -11.59 3.47
C TYR A 109 0.84 -11.26 3.53
N LEU A 110 1.22 -10.32 4.39
CA LEU A 110 2.61 -9.90 4.56
C LEU A 110 3.49 -11.02 5.08
N SER A 111 3.07 -11.71 6.14
CA SER A 111 3.86 -12.81 6.71
C SER A 111 4.06 -13.96 5.72
N LEU A 112 3.09 -14.25 4.85
CA LEU A 112 3.22 -15.29 3.81
C LEU A 112 4.24 -14.93 2.72
N ILE A 113 4.34 -13.64 2.35
CA ILE A 113 5.34 -13.17 1.37
C ILE A 113 6.69 -12.80 2.01
N GLY A 114 6.81 -12.92 3.34
CA GLY A 114 8.01 -12.56 4.10
C GLY A 114 8.16 -11.06 4.42
N GLY A 115 7.09 -10.28 4.28
CA GLY A 115 7.06 -8.85 4.61
C GLY A 115 7.04 -8.57 6.11
N ALA A 116 7.42 -7.36 6.49
CA ALA A 116 7.47 -6.95 7.90
C ALA A 116 6.12 -6.41 8.41
N CYS A 117 5.67 -6.93 9.55
CA CYS A 117 4.55 -6.38 10.31
C CYS A 117 5.09 -5.47 11.43
N LEU A 118 4.78 -4.17 11.37
CA LEU A 118 5.26 -3.21 12.36
C LEU A 118 4.48 -3.30 13.67
N SER A 119 5.16 -3.06 14.80
CA SER A 119 4.55 -2.95 16.12
C SER A 119 3.74 -1.66 16.26
N PHE A 120 2.84 -1.62 17.24
CA PHE A 120 1.99 -0.45 17.52
C PHE A 120 2.02 -0.01 18.99
N TYR A 121 2.18 -0.93 19.94
CA TYR A 121 1.94 -0.65 21.36
C TYR A 121 3.05 0.20 21.99
N ASP A 122 4.30 -0.16 21.68
CA ASP A 122 5.50 0.63 21.92
C ASP A 122 5.48 1.94 21.12
N TRP A 123 5.13 1.89 19.84
CA TRP A 123 5.08 3.07 18.97
C TRP A 123 4.08 4.13 19.44
N TYR A 124 2.94 3.71 19.97
CA TYR A 124 1.92 4.61 20.53
C TYR A 124 2.23 5.07 21.96
N CYS A 125 3.35 4.61 22.55
CA CYS A 125 3.67 4.80 23.96
C CYS A 125 2.59 4.26 24.91
N ASP A 126 1.75 3.33 24.43
CA ASP A 126 0.75 2.65 25.27
C ASP A 126 1.37 1.50 26.04
N LEU A 127 2.53 0.99 25.60
CA LEU A 127 3.31 -0.02 26.30
C LEU A 127 3.98 0.60 27.53
N PRO A 128 3.63 0.21 28.76
CA PRO A 128 4.35 0.66 29.96
C PRO A 128 5.67 -0.11 30.11
N PRO A 129 6.86 0.49 29.87
CA PRO A 129 8.12 -0.27 29.90
C PRO A 129 8.48 -0.80 31.29
N ALA A 130 7.85 -0.26 32.34
CA ALA A 130 8.00 -0.72 33.71
C ALA A 130 7.14 -1.95 34.06
N SER A 131 6.19 -2.34 33.20
CA SER A 131 5.40 -3.55 33.43
C SER A 131 6.26 -4.78 33.15
N PRO A 132 6.27 -5.79 34.03
CA PRO A 132 7.04 -7.01 33.80
C PRO A 132 6.56 -7.71 32.54
N MET A 133 7.47 -7.85 31.57
CA MET A 133 7.34 -8.73 30.41
C MET A 133 8.12 -10.01 30.73
N THR A 134 7.51 -10.91 31.46
CA THR A 134 8.05 -12.26 31.71
C THR A 134 7.52 -13.24 30.68
#